data_AF-A0A139CME8-F1
#
_entry.id   AF-A0A139CME8-F1
#
_cell.length_a   1.000
_cell.length_b   1.000
_cell.length_c   1.000
_cell.angle_alpha   90.00
_cell.angle_beta   90.00
_cell.angle_gamma   90.00
#
_symmetry.space_group_name_H-M   'P 1'
#
loop_
_entity.id
_entity.type
_entity.pdbx_description
1 polymer ?
#
loop_
_entity_poly.entity_id
_entity_poly.type
_entity_poly.pdbx_seq_one_letter_code
_entity_poly.pdbx_strand_id
1 'polypeptide(L)' 'MDKDKIRKFRSQATHLKPILTLGKKGIDDAVVTELKKQIKANHLVKVKILKSSR' A
#
# COMPACT_ATOMS: atom_id res chain seq x y z
N MET A 1 -15.05 0.63 10.70
CA MET A 1 -14.42 1.85 10.13
C MET A 1 -15.51 2.68 9.48
N ASP A 2 -15.64 3.95 9.87
CA ASP A 2 -16.63 4.86 9.27
C ASP A 2 -16.35 5.08 7.77
N LYS A 3 -17.41 5.08 6.95
CA LYS A 3 -17.32 5.31 5.50
C LYS A 3 -16.64 6.64 5.15
N ASP A 4 -16.84 7.67 5.97
CA ASP A 4 -16.24 8.99 5.77
C ASP A 4 -14.73 8.99 5.96
N LYS A 5 -14.23 8.21 6.93
CA LYS A 5 -12.80 8.05 7.16
C LYS A 5 -12.13 7.34 5.99
N ILE A 6 -12.78 6.31 5.43
CA ILE A 6 -12.28 5.60 4.24
C ILE A 6 -12.15 6.56 3.05
N ARG A 7 -13.13 7.44 2.82
CA ARG A 7 -13.09 8.42 1.73
C ARG A 7 -11.97 9.44 1.93
N LYS A 8 -11.76 9.93 3.16
CA LYS A 8 -10.65 10.83 3.49
C LYS A 8 -9.28 10.17 3.26
N PHE A 9 -9.09 8.95 3.77
CA PHE A 9 -7.84 8.21 3.55
C PHE A 9 -7.61 7.87 2.09
N ARG A 10 -8.67 7.60 1.32
CA ARG A 10 -8.56 7.40 -0.14
C ARG A 10 -8.07 8.66 -0.84
N SER A 11 -8.62 9.83 -0.49
CA SER A 11 -8.16 11.11 -1.03
C SER A 11 -6.69 11.38 -0.71
N GLN A 12 -6.29 11.19 0.56
CA GLN A 12 -4.89 11.32 0.98
C GLN A 12 -3.96 10.35 0.24
N ALA A 13 -4.40 9.10 0.06
CA ALA A 13 -3.64 8.09 -0.68
C ALA A 13 -3.49 8.42 -2.18
N THR A 14 -4.37 9.23 -2.77
CA THR A 14 -4.22 9.65 -4.18
C THR A 14 -2.96 10.48 -4.38
N HIS A 15 -2.66 11.39 -3.45
CA HIS A 15 -1.47 12.26 -3.50
C HIS A 15 -0.17 11.56 -3.09
N LEU A 16 -0.27 10.44 -2.38
CA LEU A 16 0.90 9.64 -2.01
C LEU A 16 1.51 8.95 -3.24
N LYS A 17 2.84 8.96 -3.32
CA LYS A 17 3.58 8.12 -4.25
C LYS A 17 3.59 6.68 -3.71
N PRO A 18 3.44 5.65 -4.58
CA PRO A 18 3.55 4.27 -4.14
C PRO A 18 4.96 4.01 -3.60
N ILE A 19 5.05 3.57 -2.36
CA ILE A 19 6.33 3.28 -1.69
C ILE A 19 6.86 1.91 -2.14
N LEU A 20 5.95 0.98 -2.42
CA LEU A 20 6.28 -0.37 -2.84
C LEU A 20 5.58 -0.72 -4.14
N THR A 21 6.31 -1.33 -5.07
CA THR A 21 5.74 -1.94 -6.27
C THR A 21 5.91 -3.46 -6.18
N LEU A 22 4.80 -4.17 -6.05
CA LEU A 22 4.76 -5.62 -6.05
C LEU A 22 4.78 -6.15 -7.48
N GLY A 23 5.81 -6.94 -7.79
CA GLY A 23 6.02 -7.58 -9.10
C GLY A 23 5.41 -8.98 -9.22
N LYS A 24 5.84 -9.72 -10.25
CA LYS A 24 5.30 -11.05 -10.62
C LYS A 24 5.45 -12.13 -9.53
N LYS A 25 6.39 -11.94 -8.58
CA LYS A 25 6.66 -12.87 -7.48
C LYS A 25 5.61 -12.80 -6.36
N GLY A 26 4.71 -11.82 -6.39
CA GLY A 26 3.61 -11.70 -5.43
C GLY A 26 4.01 -11.06 -4.08
N ILE A 27 3.25 -11.38 -3.04
CA ILE A 27 3.50 -10.93 -1.66
C ILE A 27 4.40 -11.98 -1.00
N ASP A 28 5.64 -11.59 -0.70
CA ASP A 28 6.62 -12.41 0.02
C ASP A 28 6.74 -11.94 1.48
N ASP A 29 7.31 -12.74 2.37
CA ASP A 29 7.51 -12.38 3.78
C ASP A 29 8.40 -11.13 3.95
N ALA A 30 9.36 -10.94 3.03
CA ALA A 30 10.16 -9.73 2.95
C ALA A 30 9.28 -8.48 2.69
N VAL A 31 8.29 -8.60 1.80
CA VAL A 31 7.32 -7.52 1.51
C VAL A 31 6.47 -7.23 2.74
N VAL A 32 5.98 -8.26 3.42
CA VAL A 32 5.16 -8.09 4.64
C VAL A 32 5.96 -7.37 5.73
N THR A 33 7.23 -7.73 5.89
CA THR A 33 8.13 -7.10 6.88
C THR A 33 8.38 -5.63 6.56
N GLU A 34 8.64 -5.33 5.28
CA GLU A 34 8.81 -3.96 4.80
C GLU A 34 7.54 -3.13 5.00
N LEU A 35 6.37 -3.68 4.66
CA LEU A 35 5.06 -3.04 4.85
C LEU A 35 4.81 -2.72 6.31
N LYS A 36 5.12 -3.64 7.24
CA LYS A 36 4.97 -3.39 8.68
C LYS A 36 5.84 -2.21 9.15
N LYS A 37 7.07 -2.08 8.65
CA LYS A 37 7.95 -0.93 8.97
C LYS A 37 7.39 0.36 8.41
N GLN A 38 6.94 0.35 7.16
CA GLN A 38 6.42 1.54 6.48
C GLN A 38 5.10 2.02 7.08
N ILE A 39 4.21 1.11 7.50
CA ILE A 39 2.96 1.46 8.20
C ILE A 39 3.26 2.12 9.55
N LYS A 40 4.27 1.64 10.29
CA LYS A 40 4.69 2.25 11.56
C LYS A 40 5.27 3.66 11.37
N ALA A 41 6.02 3.90 10.30
CA ALA A 41 6.65 5.19 10.05
C ALA A 41 5.68 6.24 9.47
N ASN A 42 4.82 5.83 8.53
CA ASN A 42 4.04 6.76 7.72
C ASN A 42 2.54 6.75 8.01
N HIS A 43 2.03 5.81 8.82
CA HIS A 43 0.62 5.58 9.17
C HIS A 43 -0.33 5.26 7.99
N LEU A 44 -0.02 5.71 6.77
CA LEU A 44 -0.73 5.48 5.52
C LEU A 44 0.27 5.15 4.42
N VAL A 45 0.11 4.00 3.78
CA VAL A 45 1.05 3.48 2.77
C VAL A 45 0.29 3.18 1.49
N LYS A 46 0.86 3.59 0.35
CA LYS A 46 0.34 3.25 -0.97
C LYS A 46 1.21 2.17 -1.59
N VAL A 47 0.59 1.06 -2.02
CA VAL A 47 1.25 -0.07 -2.65
C VAL A 47 0.73 -0.22 -4.07
N LYS A 48 1.63 -0.27 -5.04
CA LYS A 48 1.30 -0.57 -6.44
C LYS A 48 1.45 -2.06 -6.67
N ILE A 49 0.41 -2.72 -7.14
CA ILE A 49 0.46 -4.15 -7.47
C ILE A 49 0.47 -4.27 -8.99
N LEU A 50 1.56 -4.80 -9.55
CA LEU A 50 1.63 -5.15 -10.96
C LEU A 50 0.85 -6.45 -11.12
N LYS A 51 -0.37 -6.36 -11.66
CA LYS A 51 -1.11 -7.54 -12.08
C LYS A 51 -0.30 -8.24 -13.17
N SER A 52 0.04 -9.50 -12.96
CA SER A 52 0.39 -10.37 -14.07
C SER A 52 -0.87 -10.49 -14.92
N SER A 53 -0.83 -10.01 -16.16
CA SER A 53 -1.91 -10.26 -17.12
C SER A 53 -2.08 -11.77 -17.19
N ARG A 54 -3.31 -12.25 -16.95
CA ARG A 54 -3.75 -13.52 -17.54
C ARG A 54 -3.93 -13.30 -19.04
#